data_AF-A0YEN7-F1
#
_entry.id   AF-A0YEN7-F1
#
_cell.length_a   1.000
_cell.length_b   1.000
_cell.length_c   1.000
_cell.angle_alpha   90.00
_cell.angle_beta   90.00
_cell.angle_gamma   90.00
#
_symmetry.space_group_name_H-M   'P 1'
#
loop_
_entity.id
_entity.type
_entity.pdbx_description
1 polymer ?
#
loop_
_entity_poly.entity_id
_entity_poly.type
_entity_poly.pdbx_seq_one_letter_code
_entity_poly.pdbx_strand_id
1 'polypeptide(L)'
;MQSRAGGRLVVVGCCLALLLVGCESENEHFCARYQYVYDQLLEDDLPAYDDMRAALYETMDNPEKNSDQAKFMLFVLEDWRSEIKPQHESSHAFCLRIKRWQRYQ
;
A
#
# COMPACT_ATOMS: atom_id res chain seq x y z
N MET A 1 10.66 71.79 0.78
CA MET A 1 10.52 71.01 2.03
C MET A 1 10.45 69.53 1.66
N GLN A 2 11.24 68.71 2.36
CA GLN A 2 11.43 67.28 2.15
C GLN A 2 10.16 66.46 2.46
N SER A 3 9.94 65.39 1.70
CA SER A 3 9.88 63.97 2.15
C SER A 3 9.30 63.11 1.03
N ARG A 4 10.12 62.29 0.35
CA ARG A 4 10.43 60.87 0.64
C ARG A 4 9.20 59.97 0.47
N ALA A 5 9.17 59.19 -0.61
CA ALA A 5 9.57 57.76 -0.68
C ALA A 5 8.35 56.86 -0.40
N GLY A 6 8.09 55.73 -1.03
CA GLY A 6 8.63 54.96 -2.15
C GLY A 6 7.45 54.09 -2.64
N GLY A 7 7.43 53.54 -3.85
CA GLY A 7 8.49 52.67 -4.35
C GLY A 7 8.13 51.19 -4.13
N ARG A 8 7.11 50.72 -4.87
CA ARG A 8 6.98 49.39 -5.50
C ARG A 8 6.92 48.09 -4.66
N LEU A 9 6.05 47.24 -5.24
CA LEU A 9 6.10 45.78 -5.39
C LEU A 9 5.33 44.92 -4.38
N VAL A 10 4.20 44.44 -4.89
CA VAL A 10 3.39 43.32 -4.41
C VAL A 10 4.26 42.07 -4.33
N VAL A 11 4.60 41.63 -3.12
CA VAL A 11 5.19 40.30 -2.87
C VAL A 11 4.04 39.32 -2.64
N VAL A 12 3.37 38.97 -3.74
CA VAL A 12 2.55 37.76 -3.83
C VAL A 12 3.49 36.67 -4.32
N GLY A 13 3.80 35.70 -3.47
CA GLY A 13 4.53 34.51 -3.90
C GLY A 13 5.57 34.02 -2.91
N CYS A 14 5.14 33.37 -1.82
CA CYS A 14 5.97 32.37 -1.14
C CYS A 14 5.18 31.50 -0.15
N CYS A 15 3.92 31.16 -0.44
CA CYS A 15 3.14 30.22 0.40
C CYS A 15 2.78 28.90 -0.30
N LEU A 16 3.38 28.59 -1.47
CA LEU A 16 3.00 27.43 -2.30
C LEU A 16 3.92 26.20 -2.14
N ALA A 17 4.82 26.17 -1.15
CA ALA A 17 5.85 25.13 -1.03
C ALA A 17 5.67 24.13 0.13
N LEU A 18 4.58 24.22 0.90
CA LEU A 18 4.36 23.37 2.10
C LEU A 18 3.29 22.27 1.94
N LEU A 19 2.74 22.05 0.73
CA LEU A 19 1.73 21.01 0.49
C LEU A 19 2.31 19.67 -0.04
N LEU A 20 3.62 19.48 0.01
CA LEU A 20 4.28 18.25 -0.47
C LEU A 20 4.80 17.35 0.66
N VAL A 21 4.28 17.52 1.89
CA VAL A 21 4.64 16.66 3.01
C VAL A 21 3.41 15.85 3.44
N GLY A 22 3.31 14.63 2.92
CA GLY A 22 2.52 13.55 3.55
C GLY A 22 1.18 13.15 2.92
N CYS A 23 1.04 13.11 1.59
CA CYS A 23 0.10 12.18 0.96
C CYS A 23 0.86 10.92 0.56
N GLU A 24 1.15 10.04 1.52
CA GLU A 24 1.39 8.65 1.17
C GLU A 24 0.11 8.21 0.45
N SER A 25 0.19 7.92 -0.85
CA SER A 25 -1.03 7.61 -1.60
C SER A 25 -1.68 6.36 -0.97
N GLU A 26 -3.01 6.24 -0.99
CA GLU A 26 -3.69 5.03 -0.49
C GLU A 26 -3.10 3.74 -1.08
N ASN A 27 -2.50 3.85 -2.26
CA ASN A 27 -1.78 2.78 -2.94
C ASN A 27 -0.45 2.40 -2.26
N GLU A 28 0.28 3.37 -1.70
CA GLU A 28 1.50 3.09 -0.90
C GLU A 28 1.13 2.30 0.35
N HIS A 29 0.07 2.72 1.06
CA HIS A 29 -0.43 1.98 2.23
C HIS A 29 -0.90 0.56 1.84
N PHE A 30 -1.60 0.42 0.72
CA PHE A 30 -1.96 -0.89 0.17
C PHE A 30 -0.71 -1.75 -0.09
N CYS A 31 0.31 -1.19 -0.73
CA CYS A 31 1.53 -1.92 -1.07
C CYS A 31 2.44 -2.23 0.12
N ALA A 32 2.42 -1.40 1.16
CA ALA A 32 3.04 -1.71 2.45
C ALA A 32 2.38 -2.92 3.11
N ARG A 33 1.04 -2.94 3.15
CA ARG A 33 0.28 -4.09 3.67
C ARG A 33 0.48 -5.35 2.81
N TYR A 34 0.57 -5.19 1.49
CA TYR A 34 0.86 -6.28 0.56
C TYR A 34 2.23 -6.88 0.87
N GLN A 35 3.26 -6.05 1.00
CA GLN A 35 4.59 -6.50 1.37
C GLN A 35 4.57 -7.25 2.70
N TYR A 36 3.93 -6.69 3.73
CA TYR A 36 3.88 -7.31 5.05
C TYR A 36 3.34 -8.75 5.00
N VAL A 37 2.22 -8.97 4.30
CA VAL A 37 1.64 -10.32 4.16
C VAL A 37 2.52 -11.21 3.28
N TYR A 38 3.06 -10.68 2.18
CA TYR A 38 3.90 -11.48 1.28
C TYR A 38 5.18 -11.95 1.98
N ASP A 39 5.81 -11.10 2.79
CA ASP A 39 7.04 -11.41 3.50
C ASP A 39 6.81 -12.52 4.54
N GLN A 40 5.63 -12.56 5.20
CA GLN A 40 5.23 -13.69 6.06
C GLN A 40 5.15 -15.00 5.30
N LEU A 41 4.76 -14.98 4.02
CA LEU A 41 4.66 -16.17 3.17
C LEU A 41 6.03 -16.72 2.72
N LEU A 42 7.12 -16.04 3.09
CA LEU A 42 8.50 -16.48 2.82
C LEU A 42 9.16 -17.13 4.05
N GLU A 43 8.44 -17.25 5.16
CA GLU A 43 8.93 -17.93 6.38
C GLU A 43 8.96 -19.46 6.19
N ASP A 44 9.94 -20.13 6.80
CA ASP A 44 10.21 -21.57 6.59
C ASP A 44 9.18 -22.50 7.28
N ASP A 45 8.34 -21.99 8.19
CA ASP A 45 7.40 -22.76 9.03
C ASP A 45 5.94 -22.38 8.77
N LEU A 46 5.56 -22.37 7.49
CA LEU A 46 4.18 -22.10 7.09
C LEU A 46 3.37 -23.38 6.91
N PRO A 47 2.07 -23.36 7.25
CA PRO A 47 1.16 -24.43 6.86
C PRO A 47 1.14 -24.62 5.34
N ALA A 48 0.61 -25.76 4.87
CA ALA A 48 0.43 -25.98 3.45
C ALA A 48 -0.54 -24.93 2.86
N TYR A 49 -0.36 -24.59 1.58
CA TYR A 49 -1.19 -23.61 0.88
C TYR A 49 -2.69 -23.89 1.04
N ASP A 50 -3.12 -25.15 0.88
CA ASP A 50 -4.53 -25.51 0.96
C ASP A 50 -5.10 -25.31 2.38
N ASP A 51 -4.29 -25.53 3.43
CA ASP A 51 -4.70 -25.31 4.81
C ASP A 51 -4.85 -23.82 5.12
N MET A 52 -3.89 -22.99 4.68
CA MET A 52 -3.97 -21.53 4.81
C MET A 52 -5.19 -20.99 4.07
N ARG A 53 -5.43 -21.45 2.84
CA ARG A 53 -6.59 -21.06 2.03
C ARG A 53 -7.90 -21.45 2.71
N ALA A 54 -8.02 -22.67 3.22
CA ALA A 54 -9.21 -23.12 3.93
C ALA A 54 -9.49 -22.29 5.19
N ALA A 55 -8.46 -22.00 5.99
CA ALA A 55 -8.58 -21.18 7.19
C ALA A 55 -9.03 -19.74 6.89
N LEU A 56 -8.59 -19.18 5.76
CA LEU A 56 -9.04 -17.86 5.30
C LEU A 56 -10.51 -17.86 4.86
N TYR A 57 -10.98 -18.91 4.17
CA TYR A 57 -12.41 -19.06 3.86
C TYR A 57 -13.27 -19.18 5.11
N GLU A 58 -12.88 -20.02 6.06
CA GLU A 58 -13.59 -20.14 7.35
C GLU A 58 -13.66 -18.79 8.09
N THR A 59 -12.58 -18.00 8.01
CA THR A 59 -12.54 -16.66 8.61
C THR A 59 -13.51 -15.69 7.92
N MET A 60 -13.69 -15.80 6.59
CA MET A 60 -14.63 -14.96 5.85
C MET A 60 -16.09 -15.33 6.11
N ASP A 61 -16.37 -16.60 6.38
CA ASP A 61 -17.72 -17.12 6.66
C ASP A 61 -18.16 -16.88 8.11
N ASN A 62 -17.23 -16.54 9.01
CA ASN A 62 -17.52 -16.25 10.42
C ASN A 62 -17.82 -14.74 10.63
N PRO A 63 -19.04 -14.36 11.06
CA PRO A 63 -19.42 -12.96 11.24
C PRO A 63 -18.72 -12.25 12.41
N GLU A 64 -18.08 -12.99 13.32
CA GLU A 64 -17.31 -12.42 14.44
C GLU A 64 -15.86 -12.10 14.06
N LYS A 65 -15.40 -12.56 12.90
CA LYS A 65 -14.01 -12.36 12.43
C LYS A 65 -13.92 -11.25 11.38
N ASN A 66 -12.71 -10.73 11.19
CA ASN A 66 -12.45 -9.68 10.21
C ASN A 66 -12.37 -10.25 8.78
N SER A 67 -13.53 -10.30 8.11
CA SER A 67 -13.66 -10.80 6.73
C SER A 67 -12.78 -10.04 5.72
N ASP A 68 -12.61 -8.72 5.88
CA ASP A 68 -11.82 -7.90 4.95
C ASP A 68 -10.31 -8.10 5.11
N GLN A 69 -9.85 -8.42 6.32
CA GLN A 69 -8.47 -8.87 6.53
C GLN A 69 -8.24 -10.21 5.85
N ALA A 70 -9.15 -11.17 6.01
CA ALA A 70 -9.03 -12.49 5.40
C ALA A 70 -9.06 -12.44 3.86
N LYS A 71 -9.95 -11.63 3.27
CA LYS A 71 -9.99 -11.39 1.81
C LYS A 71 -8.66 -10.86 1.29
N PHE A 72 -8.08 -9.88 1.99
CA PHE A 72 -6.79 -9.33 1.60
C PHE A 72 -5.66 -10.37 1.70
N MET A 73 -5.61 -11.12 2.80
CA MET A 73 -4.61 -12.18 2.96
C MET A 73 -4.74 -13.24 1.88
N LEU A 74 -5.97 -13.64 1.53
CA LEU A 74 -6.23 -14.59 0.45
C LEU A 74 -5.76 -14.03 -0.90
N PHE A 75 -6.02 -12.75 -1.18
CA PHE A 75 -5.54 -12.10 -2.39
C PHE A 75 -4.01 -12.15 -2.53
N VAL A 76 -3.26 -11.92 -1.44
CA VAL A 76 -1.79 -12.01 -1.45
C VAL A 76 -1.32 -13.46 -1.53
N LEU A 77 -1.99 -14.39 -0.85
CA LEU A 77 -1.70 -15.82 -0.88
C LEU A 77 -1.81 -16.40 -2.30
N GLU A 78 -2.83 -15.99 -3.06
CA GLU A 78 -3.01 -16.40 -4.46
C GLU A 78 -1.90 -15.86 -5.37
N ASP A 79 -1.44 -14.63 -5.15
CA ASP A 79 -0.31 -14.06 -5.88
C ASP A 79 1.00 -14.78 -5.58
N TRP A 80 1.24 -15.12 -4.31
CA TRP A 80 2.39 -15.90 -3.88
C TRP A 80 2.36 -17.30 -4.51
N ARG A 81 1.23 -17.99 -4.45
CA ARG A 81 1.04 -19.32 -5.06
C ARG A 81 1.24 -19.30 -6.58
N SER A 82 0.85 -18.21 -7.23
CA SER A 82 0.99 -18.03 -8.68
C SER A 82 2.38 -17.56 -9.12
N GLU A 83 3.29 -17.31 -8.16
CA GLU A 83 4.68 -16.88 -8.41
C GLU A 83 4.80 -15.66 -9.34
N ILE A 84 3.81 -14.76 -9.34
CA ILE A 84 3.76 -13.63 -10.28
C ILE A 84 4.79 -12.53 -9.97
N LYS A 85 5.32 -12.51 -8.74
CA LYS A 85 6.31 -11.54 -8.28
C LYS A 85 7.72 -12.01 -8.69
N PRO A 86 8.49 -11.21 -9.44
CA PRO A 86 9.90 -11.53 -9.71
C PRO A 86 10.72 -11.67 -8.42
N GLN A 87 11.68 -12.60 -8.40
CA GLN A 87 12.53 -12.84 -7.22
C GLN A 87 13.46 -11.66 -6.90
N HIS A 88 13.90 -10.92 -7.92
CA HIS A 88 14.82 -9.78 -7.77
C HIS A 88 14.12 -8.47 -7.40
N GLU A 89 12.79 -8.49 -7.22
CA GLU A 89 11.99 -7.32 -6.89
C GLU A 89 11.33 -7.51 -5.51
N SER A 90 11.36 -6.46 -4.68
CA SER A 90 10.62 -6.43 -3.42
C SER A 90 9.10 -6.48 -3.67
N SER A 91 8.35 -7.08 -2.76
CA SER A 91 6.88 -7.18 -2.83
C SER A 91 6.20 -5.80 -2.95
N HIS A 92 6.74 -4.78 -2.30
CA HIS A 92 6.26 -3.40 -2.40
C HIS A 92 6.45 -2.79 -3.79
N ALA A 93 7.68 -2.82 -4.32
CA ALA A 93 7.98 -2.30 -5.65
C ALA A 93 7.16 -3.01 -6.74
N PHE A 94 7.01 -4.33 -6.62
CA PHE A 94 6.15 -5.13 -7.48
C PHE A 94 4.70 -4.64 -7.42
N CYS A 95 4.13 -4.52 -6.22
CA CYS A 95 2.76 -4.05 -6.01
C CYS A 95 2.51 -2.68 -6.66
N LEU A 96 3.43 -1.73 -6.49
CA LEU A 96 3.36 -0.40 -7.10
C LEU A 96 3.40 -0.46 -8.63
N ARG A 97 4.40 -1.17 -9.19
CA ARG A 97 4.66 -1.23 -10.62
C ARG A 97 3.46 -1.78 -11.41
N ILE A 98 2.85 -2.84 -10.89
CA ILE A 98 1.71 -3.50 -11.57
C ILE A 98 0.36 -3.07 -11.01
N LYS A 99 0.33 -2.09 -10.10
CA LYS A 99 -0.87 -1.50 -9.52
C LYS A 99 -1.83 -2.53 -8.92
N ARG A 100 -1.32 -3.40 -8.03
CA ARG A 100 -2.10 -4.55 -7.49
C ARG A 100 -3.44 -4.14 -6.88
N TRP A 101 -3.54 -2.95 -6.29
CA TRP A 101 -4.80 -2.43 -5.74
C TRP A 101 -5.93 -2.39 -6.78
N GLN A 102 -5.64 -2.18 -8.05
CA GLN A 102 -6.65 -2.18 -9.13
C GLN A 102 -7.29 -3.56 -9.33
N ARG A 103 -6.59 -4.64 -8.97
CA ARG A 103 -7.11 -6.02 -9.08
C ARG A 103 -7.80 -6.50 -7.80
N TYR A 104 -7.60 -5.80 -6.69
CA TYR A 104 -8.24 -6.12 -5.42
C TYR A 104 -9.68 -5.58 -5.31
N GLN A 105 -10.05 -4.60 -6.15
CA GLN A 105 -11.39 -3.99 -6.17
C GLN A 105 -12.51 -4.96 -6.50
#